data_AF-A0A1G2CGM1-F1
#
_entry.id   AF-A0A1G2CGM1-F1
#
_cell.length_a   1.000
_cell.length_b   1.000
_cell.length_c   1.000
_cell.angle_alpha   90.00
_cell.angle_beta   90.00
_cell.angle_gamma   90.00
#
_symmetry.space_group_name_H-M   'P 1'
#
loop_
_entity.id
_entity.type
_entity.pdbx_description
1 polymer ?
#
loop_
_entity_poly.entity_id
_entity_poly.type
_entity_poly.pdbx_seq_one_letter_code
_entity_poly.pdbx_strand_id
1 'polypeptide(L)'
;MPLFAPFDLIWRQISKLLAWCNAERLTLPFYRFLAGIGLGTIRTRPDSMDSGLTKCIWEAAEKRGIHMYEFCPLGRTSGIFAATHGKEAFAFDGLPRPHGPASRALAWMDDKAIMRKKFISAGIPVARGGACLTASGAEKIFSSFGSGPASLASQGGPAVVKPSTGSRGRHTTMHVMTREELLIAFRKAKQLSPIVVVEEELSGFVYRPTLIGGKLIAVASKEPPHVKGDGAHTVRELTEKENERRGRHASGLHRIPTDERAERELGFQHFTWESIPKAGRVVTLSEKTSRAAGGIIVDYTDAVHPENVKLFERIGAVLEEPLVGIDFVIRDISRPWREQEKCGVIECNSLPFIDLHSHPTFGTPRDVAGALWEYLFPATDLTPPTRQETR
;
A
#
# COMPACT_ATOMS: atom_id res chain seq x y z
N MET A 1 1.66 15.84 -21.17
CA MET A 1 1.14 16.64 -20.04
C MET A 1 -0.36 16.79 -20.27
N PRO A 2 -1.25 16.41 -19.33
CA PRO A 2 -2.67 16.65 -19.56
C PRO A 2 -2.92 18.15 -19.54
N LEU A 3 -3.65 18.65 -20.55
CA LEU A 3 -3.92 20.06 -20.84
C LEU A 3 -4.59 20.86 -19.69
N PHE A 4 -4.93 20.21 -18.57
CA PHE A 4 -5.78 20.75 -17.51
C PHE A 4 -5.16 20.70 -16.10
N ALA A 5 -3.87 20.33 -15.99
CA ALA A 5 -3.11 20.42 -14.73
C ALA A 5 -3.24 21.78 -13.99
N PRO A 6 -3.38 22.95 -14.66
CA PRO A 6 -3.60 24.22 -13.98
C PRO A 6 -4.97 24.31 -13.28
N PHE A 7 -6.02 23.71 -13.85
CA PHE A 7 -7.37 23.74 -13.29
C PHE A 7 -7.47 22.82 -12.07
N ASP A 8 -6.89 21.62 -12.14
CA ASP A 8 -6.76 20.72 -11.00
C ASP A 8 -5.94 21.36 -9.86
N LEU A 9 -4.92 22.16 -10.21
CA LEU A 9 -4.11 22.88 -9.24
C LEU A 9 -4.93 23.99 -8.55
N ILE A 10 -5.64 24.82 -9.32
CA ILE A 10 -6.51 25.88 -8.78
C ILE A 10 -7.60 25.27 -7.89
N TRP A 11 -8.21 24.18 -8.35
CA TRP A 11 -9.27 23.50 -7.62
C TRP A 11 -8.77 22.82 -6.35
N ARG A 12 -7.56 22.23 -6.36
CA ARG A 12 -6.86 21.77 -5.15
C ARG A 12 -6.55 22.91 -4.18
N GLN A 13 -6.23 24.10 -4.67
CA GLN A 13 -6.00 25.26 -3.80
C GLN A 13 -7.31 25.79 -3.21
N ILE A 14 -8.41 25.84 -3.97
CA ILE A 14 -9.74 26.24 -3.49
C ILE A 14 -10.26 25.24 -2.44
N SER A 15 -10.13 23.94 -2.71
CA SER A 15 -10.54 22.90 -1.75
C SER A 15 -9.68 22.91 -0.47
N LYS A 16 -8.37 23.19 -0.57
CA LYS A 16 -7.52 23.45 0.60
C LYS A 16 -7.97 24.69 1.38
N LEU A 17 -8.35 25.76 0.72
CA LEU A 17 -8.86 26.99 1.33
C LEU A 17 -10.19 26.75 2.05
N LEU A 18 -11.12 26.01 1.43
CA LEU A 18 -12.41 25.64 2.03
C LEU A 18 -12.25 24.71 3.24
N ALA A 19 -11.32 23.76 3.17
CA ALA A 19 -10.96 22.91 4.31
C ALA A 19 -10.31 23.73 5.45
N TRP A 20 -9.47 24.71 5.13
CA TRP A 20 -8.81 25.58 6.12
C TRP A 20 -9.79 26.48 6.89
N CYS A 21 -10.85 26.96 6.24
CA CYS A 21 -11.83 27.85 6.86
C CYS A 21 -12.87 27.13 7.76
N ASN A 22 -12.73 25.83 8.03
CA ASN A 22 -13.76 25.02 8.69
C ASN A 22 -15.13 25.15 7.96
N ALA A 23 -15.07 25.44 6.66
CA ALA A 23 -16.21 25.76 5.81
C ALA A 23 -16.78 24.50 5.16
N GLU A 24 -16.49 23.32 5.69
CA GLU A 24 -16.94 22.04 5.13
C GLU A 24 -18.47 21.95 5.05
N ARG A 25 -19.17 22.60 6.01
CA ARG A 25 -20.63 22.79 5.96
C ARG A 25 -21.10 23.65 4.78
N LEU A 26 -20.25 24.55 4.30
CA LEU A 26 -20.49 25.40 3.13
C LEU A 26 -19.99 24.73 1.84
N THR A 27 -19.14 23.71 1.92
CA THR A 27 -18.61 23.02 0.74
C THR A 27 -19.69 22.35 -0.09
N LEU A 28 -20.63 21.62 0.54
CA LEU A 28 -21.75 21.02 -0.21
C LEU A 28 -22.71 22.08 -0.80
N PRO A 29 -23.14 23.12 -0.06
CA PRO A 29 -23.83 24.27 -0.65
C PRO A 29 -23.08 24.93 -1.82
N PHE A 30 -21.76 25.06 -1.71
CA PHE A 30 -20.90 25.60 -2.77
C PHE A 30 -20.87 24.69 -4.00
N TYR A 31 -20.72 23.38 -3.83
CA TYR A 31 -20.82 22.42 -4.94
C TYR A 31 -22.19 22.46 -5.61
N ARG A 32 -23.27 22.60 -4.82
CA ARG A 32 -24.64 22.77 -5.34
C ARG A 32 -24.79 24.06 -6.14
N PHE A 33 -24.21 25.16 -5.65
CA PHE A 33 -24.18 26.43 -6.38
C PHE A 33 -23.46 26.27 -7.73
N LEU A 34 -22.27 25.68 -7.74
CA LEU A 34 -21.49 25.47 -8.98
C LEU A 34 -22.21 24.56 -9.98
N ALA A 35 -22.87 23.51 -9.49
CA ALA A 35 -23.72 22.68 -10.33
C ALA A 35 -24.92 23.46 -10.89
N GLY A 36 -25.55 24.31 -10.06
CA GLY A 36 -26.67 25.17 -10.46
C GLY A 36 -26.32 26.20 -11.54
N ILE A 37 -25.06 26.67 -11.58
CA ILE A 37 -24.56 27.58 -12.64
C ILE A 37 -23.89 26.84 -13.81
N GLY A 38 -24.01 25.51 -13.87
CA GLY A 38 -23.54 24.71 -15.01
C GLY A 38 -22.04 24.39 -15.04
N LEU A 39 -21.30 24.64 -13.96
CA LEU A 39 -19.86 24.36 -13.87
C LEU A 39 -19.54 22.91 -13.45
N GLY A 40 -20.56 22.07 -13.23
CA GLY A 40 -20.42 20.66 -12.92
C GLY A 40 -21.74 19.98 -12.62
N THR A 41 -21.67 18.73 -12.18
CA THR A 41 -22.82 17.95 -11.69
C THR A 41 -22.53 17.41 -10.29
N ILE A 42 -23.58 17.02 -9.57
CA ILE A 42 -23.46 16.30 -8.29
C ILE A 42 -23.97 14.88 -8.48
N ARG A 43 -23.15 13.91 -8.10
CA ARG A 43 -23.54 12.50 -8.04
C ARG A 43 -23.79 12.07 -6.60
N THR A 44 -24.81 11.24 -6.42
CA THR A 44 -25.21 10.68 -5.12
C THR A 44 -25.16 9.16 -5.11
N ARG A 45 -24.48 8.54 -6.09
CA ARG A 45 -24.26 7.10 -6.19
C ARG A 45 -22.92 6.81 -6.88
N PRO A 46 -22.26 5.66 -6.60
CA PRO A 46 -21.09 5.23 -7.33
C PRO A 46 -21.43 4.87 -8.79
N ASP A 47 -20.44 4.93 -9.66
CA ASP A 47 -20.49 4.63 -11.08
C ASP A 47 -19.77 3.31 -11.33
N SER A 48 -20.14 2.62 -12.42
CA SER A 48 -19.53 1.35 -12.78
C SER A 48 -18.02 1.47 -13.05
N MET A 49 -17.56 2.65 -13.50
CA MET A 49 -16.15 2.96 -13.78
C MET A 49 -15.37 3.43 -12.55
N ASP A 50 -16.04 3.66 -11.41
CA ASP A 50 -15.37 4.07 -10.19
C ASP A 50 -14.39 3.00 -9.69
N SER A 51 -13.29 3.45 -9.07
CA SER A 51 -12.27 2.58 -8.51
C SER A 51 -12.82 1.70 -7.39
N GLY A 52 -12.17 0.56 -7.11
CA GLY A 52 -12.52 -0.30 -5.97
C GLY A 52 -12.52 0.45 -4.64
N LEU A 53 -11.56 1.35 -4.45
CA LEU A 53 -11.49 2.27 -3.32
C LEU A 53 -12.75 3.14 -3.19
N THR A 54 -13.13 3.82 -4.27
CA THR A 54 -14.30 4.71 -4.32
C THR A 54 -15.60 3.95 -4.04
N LYS A 55 -15.74 2.75 -4.61
CA LYS A 55 -16.91 1.90 -4.35
C LYS A 55 -16.96 1.44 -2.89
N CYS A 56 -15.82 1.04 -2.34
CA CYS A 56 -15.71 0.60 -0.95
C CYS A 56 -16.12 1.69 0.06
N ILE A 57 -15.73 2.95 -0.16
CA ILE A 57 -16.14 4.05 0.72
C ILE A 57 -17.63 4.37 0.59
N TRP A 58 -18.19 4.29 -0.62
CA TRP A 58 -19.62 4.48 -0.89
C TRP A 58 -20.48 3.43 -0.20
N GLU A 59 -20.14 2.15 -0.38
CA GLU A 59 -20.84 1.02 0.24
C GLU A 59 -20.79 1.09 1.76
N ALA A 60 -19.63 1.45 2.33
CA ALA A 60 -19.48 1.58 3.78
C ALA A 60 -20.26 2.77 4.36
N ALA A 61 -20.38 3.87 3.61
CA ALA A 61 -21.20 5.02 3.98
C ALA A 61 -22.69 4.68 3.97
N GLU A 62 -23.16 4.03 2.90
CA GLU A 62 -24.57 3.64 2.75
C GLU A 62 -25.03 2.72 3.90
N LYS A 63 -24.20 1.73 4.26
CA LYS A 63 -24.42 0.82 5.40
C LYS A 63 -24.54 1.53 6.76
N ARG A 64 -24.14 2.80 6.86
CA ARG A 64 -24.15 3.61 8.09
C ARG A 64 -25.09 4.82 8.00
N GLY A 65 -25.90 4.91 6.94
CA GLY A 65 -26.81 6.04 6.74
C GLY A 65 -26.08 7.36 6.45
N ILE A 66 -24.81 7.30 6.03
CA ILE A 66 -24.02 8.48 5.65
C ILE A 66 -24.33 8.81 4.19
N HIS A 67 -24.80 10.03 3.95
CA HIS A 67 -25.08 10.50 2.59
C HIS A 67 -23.81 11.06 1.95
N MET A 68 -23.34 10.40 0.89
CA MET A 68 -22.22 10.89 0.10
C MET A 68 -22.66 11.67 -1.13
N TYR A 69 -21.78 12.57 -1.57
CA TYR A 69 -21.92 13.41 -2.75
C TYR A 69 -20.56 13.46 -3.45
N GLU A 70 -20.51 13.31 -4.77
CA GLU A 70 -19.32 13.64 -5.57
C GLU A 70 -19.63 14.88 -6.40
N PHE A 71 -18.75 15.87 -6.38
CA PHE A 71 -18.80 16.98 -7.33
C PHE A 71 -18.01 16.61 -8.57
N CYS A 72 -18.65 16.64 -9.74
CA CYS A 72 -18.06 16.27 -11.03
C CYS A 72 -17.93 17.51 -11.91
N PRO A 73 -16.78 18.21 -11.89
CA PRO A 73 -16.56 19.37 -12.75
C PRO A 73 -16.70 18.95 -14.21
N LEU A 74 -17.48 19.70 -14.99
CA LEU A 74 -17.76 19.40 -16.40
C LEU A 74 -18.27 17.97 -16.64
N GLY A 75 -18.96 17.37 -15.66
CA GLY A 75 -19.51 16.02 -15.75
C GLY A 75 -18.48 14.88 -15.64
N ARG A 76 -17.24 15.18 -15.23
CA ARG A 76 -16.18 14.17 -15.09
C ARG A 76 -16.00 13.75 -13.64
N THR A 77 -15.77 12.47 -13.41
CA THR A 77 -15.33 11.93 -12.11
C THR A 77 -14.09 12.67 -11.64
N SER A 78 -14.09 13.12 -10.39
CA SER A 78 -13.08 14.02 -9.85
C SER A 78 -12.40 13.47 -8.61
N GLY A 79 -13.05 12.54 -7.90
CA GLY A 79 -12.59 12.09 -6.58
C GLY A 79 -12.85 13.11 -5.47
N ILE A 80 -13.67 14.13 -5.73
CA ILE A 80 -13.96 15.23 -4.80
C ILE A 80 -15.33 15.00 -4.20
N PHE A 81 -15.32 14.66 -2.92
CA PHE A 81 -16.49 14.18 -2.22
C PHE A 81 -16.89 15.12 -1.09
N ALA A 82 -18.17 15.05 -0.75
CA ALA A 82 -18.70 15.47 0.53
C ALA A 82 -19.52 14.32 1.14
N ALA A 83 -19.49 14.18 2.44
CA ALA A 83 -20.30 13.21 3.18
C ALA A 83 -21.03 13.90 4.33
N THR A 84 -22.28 13.55 4.58
CA THR A 84 -23.08 14.15 5.65
C THR A 84 -23.80 13.10 6.47
N HIS A 85 -23.84 13.31 7.79
CA HIS A 85 -24.65 12.54 8.72
C HIS A 85 -25.19 13.48 9.81
N GLY A 86 -26.51 13.54 9.98
CA GLY A 86 -27.14 14.53 10.85
C GLY A 86 -26.77 15.97 10.47
N LYS A 87 -26.12 16.70 11.39
CA LYS A 87 -25.66 18.09 11.20
C LYS A 87 -24.17 18.19 10.81
N GLU A 88 -23.48 17.06 10.73
CA GLU A 88 -22.06 16.99 10.43
C GLU A 88 -21.84 16.77 8.94
N ALA A 89 -20.76 17.34 8.42
CA ALA A 89 -20.41 17.28 7.01
C ALA A 89 -18.89 17.27 6.85
N PHE A 90 -18.36 16.32 6.09
CA PHE A 90 -16.94 16.24 5.72
C PHE A 90 -16.76 16.45 4.23
N ALA A 91 -15.78 17.25 3.83
CA ALA A 91 -15.35 17.38 2.44
C ALA A 91 -13.94 16.81 2.24
N PHE A 92 -13.72 16.05 1.17
CA PHE A 92 -12.46 15.33 1.00
C PHE A 92 -12.12 14.99 -0.45
N ASP A 93 -10.83 14.75 -0.69
CA ASP A 93 -10.26 14.26 -1.96
C ASP A 93 -9.75 12.83 -1.74
N GLY A 94 -10.36 11.87 -2.46
CA GLY A 94 -10.07 10.44 -2.35
C GLY A 94 -10.62 9.80 -1.07
N LEU A 95 -9.92 9.98 0.06
CA LEU A 95 -10.29 9.41 1.36
C LEU A 95 -10.57 10.50 2.40
N PRO A 96 -11.62 10.33 3.21
CA PRO A 96 -12.03 11.34 4.18
C PRO A 96 -11.05 11.40 5.37
N ARG A 97 -10.96 12.59 5.97
CA ARG A 97 -10.11 12.90 7.13
C ARG A 97 -10.92 13.71 8.15
N PRO A 98 -10.60 13.61 9.45
CA PRO A 98 -11.25 14.40 10.48
C PRO A 98 -10.97 15.90 10.29
N HIS A 99 -11.84 16.72 10.88
CA HIS A 99 -11.70 18.17 10.86
C HIS A 99 -10.40 18.63 11.55
N GLY A 100 -9.89 19.77 11.10
CA GLY A 100 -8.74 20.44 11.70
C GLY A 100 -7.55 20.53 10.75
N PRO A 101 -6.42 21.05 11.26
CA PRO A 101 -5.22 21.16 10.45
C PRO A 101 -4.71 19.76 10.07
N ALA A 102 -4.34 19.61 8.80
CA ALA A 102 -3.65 18.43 8.31
C ALA A 102 -2.37 18.19 9.13
N SER A 103 -2.02 16.93 9.45
CA SER A 103 -0.80 16.70 10.21
C SER A 103 0.43 17.08 9.39
N ARG A 104 1.48 17.47 10.12
CA ARG A 104 2.77 17.84 9.54
C ARG A 104 3.42 16.67 8.80
N ALA A 105 2.99 15.44 9.05
CA ALA A 105 3.51 14.25 8.38
C ALA A 105 3.14 14.16 6.90
N LEU A 106 1.99 14.70 6.47
CA LEU A 106 1.61 14.70 5.04
C LEU A 106 2.63 15.37 4.13
N ALA A 107 3.40 16.32 4.66
CA ALA A 107 4.45 17.00 3.90
C ALA A 107 5.64 16.09 3.57
N TRP A 108 5.79 14.94 4.23
CA TRP A 108 7.00 14.11 4.10
C TRP A 108 6.80 12.60 4.17
N MET A 109 5.69 12.07 4.68
CA MET A 109 5.54 10.64 4.98
C MET A 109 5.56 9.74 3.73
N ASP A 110 5.10 10.28 2.59
CA ASP A 110 5.10 9.58 1.30
C ASP A 110 6.46 9.71 0.57
N ASP A 111 7.37 10.57 1.05
CA ASP A 111 8.75 10.67 0.55
C ASP A 111 9.66 9.68 1.28
N LYS A 112 10.10 8.66 0.55
CA LYS A 112 10.88 7.55 1.11
C LYS A 112 12.19 8.01 1.75
N ALA A 113 12.86 9.02 1.19
CA ALA A 113 14.13 9.51 1.72
C ALA A 113 13.95 10.34 3.02
N ILE A 114 12.94 11.21 3.08
CA ILE A 114 12.68 12.03 4.27
C ILE A 114 12.10 11.17 5.39
N MET A 115 11.13 10.31 5.07
CA MET A 115 10.48 9.43 6.05
C MET A 115 11.51 8.52 6.72
N ARG A 116 12.38 7.88 5.93
CA ARG A 116 13.49 7.07 6.43
C ARG A 116 14.32 7.79 7.51
N LYS A 117 14.77 9.02 7.23
CA LYS A 117 15.59 9.79 8.18
C LYS A 117 14.85 10.01 9.50
N LYS A 118 13.58 10.40 9.42
CA LYS A 118 12.74 10.64 10.62
C LYS A 118 12.47 9.36 11.39
N PHE A 119 12.25 8.24 10.71
CA PHE A 119 11.98 6.95 11.33
C PHE A 119 13.22 6.40 12.04
N ILE A 120 14.42 6.58 11.46
CA ILE A 120 15.68 6.27 12.14
C ILE A 120 15.82 7.10 13.44
N SER A 121 15.59 8.41 13.38
CA SER A 121 15.62 9.28 14.57
C SER A 121 14.59 8.87 15.63
N ALA A 122 13.46 8.31 15.22
CA ALA A 122 12.42 7.79 16.09
C ALA A 122 12.65 6.33 16.52
N GLY A 123 13.74 5.66 16.11
CA GLY A 123 13.99 4.25 16.44
C GLY A 123 12.91 3.31 15.88
N ILE A 124 12.33 3.64 14.73
CA ILE A 124 11.46 2.76 13.93
C ILE A 124 12.35 2.00 12.95
N PRO A 125 12.23 0.66 12.85
CA PRO A 125 13.06 -0.15 11.97
C PRO A 125 12.78 0.18 10.50
N VAL A 126 13.85 0.47 9.77
CA VAL A 126 13.89 0.61 8.32
C VAL A 126 15.11 -0.17 7.82
N ALA A 127 15.17 -0.49 6.53
CA ALA A 127 16.34 -1.15 5.93
C ALA A 127 17.64 -0.38 6.21
N ARG A 128 18.83 -0.98 6.10
CA ARG A 128 20.07 -0.19 6.07
C ARG A 128 20.21 0.50 4.71
N GLY A 129 20.97 1.59 4.63
CA GLY A 129 21.16 2.34 3.38
C GLY A 129 20.76 3.81 3.44
N GLY A 130 20.54 4.42 2.27
CA GLY A 130 20.35 5.86 2.17
C GLY A 130 19.89 6.35 0.80
N ALA A 131 19.76 7.67 0.68
CA ALA A 131 19.37 8.36 -0.54
C ALA A 131 20.57 9.07 -1.18
N CYS A 132 20.63 9.09 -2.50
CA CYS A 132 21.71 9.69 -3.27
C CYS A 132 21.22 10.34 -4.57
N LEU A 133 22.01 11.29 -5.06
CA LEU A 133 21.76 12.02 -6.31
C LEU A 133 22.66 11.51 -7.46
N THR A 134 23.75 10.81 -7.17
CA THR A 134 24.77 10.43 -8.16
C THR A 134 25.05 8.94 -8.08
N ALA A 135 25.53 8.37 -9.19
CA ALA A 135 25.93 6.97 -9.25
C ALA A 135 27.04 6.66 -8.22
N SER A 136 28.03 7.55 -8.07
CA SER A 136 29.08 7.41 -7.04
C SER A 136 28.49 7.39 -5.62
N GLY A 137 27.45 8.19 -5.35
CA GLY A 137 26.73 8.12 -4.07
C GLY A 137 26.01 6.80 -3.86
N ALA A 138 25.40 6.23 -4.90
CA ALA A 138 24.78 4.92 -4.86
C ALA A 138 25.80 3.80 -4.57
N GLU A 139 26.95 3.83 -5.25
CA GLU A 139 28.05 2.89 -5.05
C GLU A 139 28.57 2.94 -3.60
N LYS A 140 28.78 4.15 -3.06
CA LYS A 140 29.21 4.33 -1.66
C LYS A 140 28.24 3.71 -0.67
N ILE A 141 26.93 3.87 -0.90
CA ILE A 141 25.90 3.27 -0.05
C ILE A 141 25.92 1.74 -0.18
N PHE A 142 25.96 1.24 -1.42
CA PHE A 142 25.94 -0.19 -1.71
C PHE A 142 27.15 -0.94 -1.11
N SER A 143 28.34 -0.37 -1.22
CA SER A 143 29.55 -0.94 -0.62
C SER A 143 29.49 -1.02 0.92
N SER A 144 28.60 -0.27 1.59
CA SER A 144 28.44 -0.30 3.05
C SER A 144 27.68 -1.53 3.57
N PHE A 145 27.06 -2.31 2.68
CA PHE A 145 26.30 -3.50 3.09
C PHE A 145 27.20 -4.73 3.34
N GLY A 146 28.37 -4.83 2.69
CA GLY A 146 29.24 -6.01 2.67
C GLY A 146 30.31 -6.07 3.77
N SER A 147 29.94 -6.36 5.01
CA SER A 147 30.90 -6.54 6.13
C SER A 147 30.88 -7.95 6.77
N GLY A 148 30.43 -8.98 6.04
CA GLY A 148 30.42 -10.39 6.50
C GLY A 148 31.65 -11.22 6.06
N PRO A 149 31.77 -12.50 6.45
CA PRO A 149 32.90 -13.35 6.05
C PRO A 149 32.94 -13.65 4.53
N ALA A 150 34.16 -13.94 4.06
CA ALA A 150 34.71 -13.52 2.76
C ALA A 150 34.18 -14.16 1.46
N SER A 151 33.19 -15.06 1.45
CA SER A 151 32.77 -15.73 0.20
C SER A 151 31.61 -15.03 -0.55
N LEU A 152 30.84 -14.17 0.12
CA LEU A 152 29.75 -13.36 -0.48
C LEU A 152 29.82 -11.87 -0.13
N ALA A 153 30.68 -11.50 0.83
CA ALA A 153 30.76 -10.15 1.38
C ALA A 153 31.48 -9.13 0.48
N SER A 154 32.11 -9.56 -0.60
CA SER A 154 32.88 -8.70 -1.50
C SER A 154 32.04 -7.94 -2.54
N GLN A 155 30.70 -8.12 -2.57
CA GLN A 155 29.86 -7.54 -3.63
C GLN A 155 28.76 -6.57 -3.17
N GLY A 156 28.52 -6.38 -1.86
CA GLY A 156 27.61 -5.34 -1.36
C GLY A 156 26.10 -5.61 -1.49
N GLY A 157 25.67 -6.79 -1.94
CA GLY A 157 24.25 -7.18 -2.03
C GLY A 157 23.77 -8.18 -0.95
N PRO A 158 22.47 -8.56 -0.93
CA PRO A 158 21.40 -8.08 -1.81
C PRO A 158 20.89 -6.68 -1.44
N ALA A 159 20.61 -5.85 -2.44
CA ALA A 159 20.06 -4.52 -2.28
C ALA A 159 18.82 -4.26 -3.14
N VAL A 160 18.04 -3.27 -2.71
CA VAL A 160 16.90 -2.69 -3.44
C VAL A 160 17.24 -1.26 -3.84
N VAL A 161 16.98 -0.94 -5.10
CA VAL A 161 17.18 0.40 -5.67
C VAL A 161 15.84 0.91 -6.18
N LYS A 162 15.41 2.07 -5.67
CA LYS A 162 14.09 2.65 -5.97
C LYS A 162 14.13 4.18 -6.03
N PRO A 163 13.25 4.84 -6.80
CA PRO A 163 13.12 6.29 -6.74
C PRO A 163 12.57 6.72 -5.37
N SER A 164 12.96 7.91 -4.89
CA SER A 164 12.45 8.46 -3.61
C SER A 164 10.95 8.72 -3.65
N THR A 165 10.48 9.17 -4.82
CA THR A 165 9.08 9.50 -5.10
C THR A 165 8.51 8.53 -6.13
N GLY A 166 7.26 8.14 -5.95
CA GLY A 166 6.56 7.21 -6.85
C GLY A 166 5.84 6.11 -6.07
N SER A 167 4.95 5.41 -6.76
CA SER A 167 4.08 4.39 -6.19
C SER A 167 4.11 3.08 -7.01
N ARG A 168 3.53 2.02 -6.43
CA ARG A 168 3.32 0.71 -7.08
C ARG A 168 4.62 0.02 -7.55
N GLY A 169 5.73 0.26 -6.86
CA GLY A 169 7.03 -0.36 -7.19
C GLY A 169 7.59 0.05 -8.56
N ARG A 170 7.10 1.14 -9.17
CA ARG A 170 7.60 1.60 -10.47
C ARG A 170 9.08 1.93 -10.38
N HIS A 171 9.85 1.42 -11.33
CA HIS A 171 11.31 1.58 -11.40
C HIS A 171 12.06 1.16 -10.13
N THR A 172 11.43 0.28 -9.33
CA THR A 172 12.12 -0.45 -8.27
C THR A 172 12.81 -1.67 -8.89
N THR A 173 14.04 -1.93 -8.45
CA THR A 173 14.81 -3.12 -8.79
C THR A 173 15.25 -3.78 -7.48
N MET A 174 14.90 -5.05 -7.32
CA MET A 174 15.30 -5.91 -6.20
C MET A 174 16.46 -6.80 -6.62
N HIS A 175 17.04 -7.55 -5.68
CA HIS A 175 18.08 -8.55 -5.95
C HIS A 175 19.34 -7.95 -6.61
N VAL A 176 19.67 -6.69 -6.29
CA VAL A 176 20.90 -6.08 -6.78
C VAL A 176 22.07 -6.65 -6.00
N MET A 177 22.88 -7.45 -6.68
CA MET A 177 24.01 -8.19 -6.10
C MET A 177 25.35 -7.58 -6.48
N THR A 178 25.44 -6.95 -7.66
CA THR A 178 26.69 -6.43 -8.21
C THR A 178 26.65 -4.92 -8.43
N ARG A 179 27.84 -4.33 -8.60
CA ARG A 179 28.00 -2.92 -8.96
C ARG A 179 27.38 -2.61 -10.32
N GLU A 180 27.51 -3.51 -11.28
CA GLU A 180 26.98 -3.34 -12.64
C GLU A 180 25.45 -3.29 -12.63
N GLU A 181 24.82 -4.21 -11.87
CA GLU A 181 23.37 -4.21 -11.64
C GLU A 181 22.92 -2.94 -10.91
N LEU A 182 23.67 -2.48 -9.90
CA LEU A 182 23.40 -1.23 -9.19
C LEU A 182 23.34 -0.05 -10.15
N LEU A 183 24.29 0.07 -11.09
CA LEU A 183 24.34 1.17 -12.04
C LEU A 183 23.18 1.13 -13.06
N ILE A 184 22.75 -0.07 -13.46
CA ILE A 184 21.56 -0.24 -14.30
C ILE A 184 20.30 0.17 -13.52
N ALA A 185 20.16 -0.32 -12.29
CA ALA A 185 19.02 -0.04 -11.43
C ALA A 185 18.93 1.45 -11.07
N PHE A 186 20.07 2.10 -10.79
CA PHE A 186 20.15 3.52 -10.49
C PHE A 186 19.68 4.37 -11.68
N ARG A 187 20.15 4.07 -12.90
CA ARG A 187 19.71 4.77 -14.13
C ARG A 187 18.21 4.61 -14.36
N LYS A 188 17.66 3.42 -14.10
CA LYS A 188 16.22 3.16 -14.16
C LYS A 188 15.47 4.03 -13.14
N ALA A 189 15.84 3.98 -11.86
CA ALA A 189 15.19 4.78 -10.82
C ALA A 189 15.25 6.29 -11.10
N LYS A 190 16.37 6.78 -11.65
CA LYS A 190 16.56 8.19 -12.05
C LYS A 190 15.56 8.71 -13.08
N GLN A 191 14.94 7.84 -13.87
CA GLN A 191 13.92 8.25 -14.83
C GLN A 191 12.65 8.79 -14.15
N LEU A 192 12.39 8.41 -12.90
CA LEU A 192 11.20 8.86 -12.15
C LEU A 192 11.49 9.91 -11.09
N SER A 193 12.68 9.90 -10.50
CA SER A 193 13.02 10.82 -9.43
C SER A 193 14.50 11.19 -9.49
N PRO A 194 14.86 12.48 -9.28
CA PRO A 194 16.25 12.87 -9.14
C PRO A 194 16.90 12.25 -7.89
N ILE A 195 16.12 11.86 -6.87
CA ILE A 195 16.65 11.22 -5.68
C ILE A 195 16.41 9.71 -5.78
N VAL A 196 17.48 8.92 -5.65
CA VAL A 196 17.42 7.46 -5.65
C VAL A 196 17.74 6.94 -4.25
N VAL A 197 16.96 5.98 -3.79
CA VAL A 197 17.14 5.28 -2.52
C VAL A 197 17.78 3.92 -2.81
N VAL A 198 18.88 3.63 -2.11
CA VAL A 198 19.59 2.34 -2.14
C VAL A 198 19.53 1.78 -0.74
N GLU A 199 18.91 0.60 -0.60
CA GLU A 199 18.64 -0.03 0.69
C GLU A 199 19.06 -1.50 0.68
N GLU A 200 19.48 -2.02 1.82
CA GLU A 200 19.67 -3.46 2.01
C GLU A 200 18.32 -4.17 1.82
N GLU A 201 18.31 -5.29 1.10
CA GLU A 201 17.08 -6.03 0.85
C GLU A 201 16.56 -6.68 2.15
N LEU A 202 15.34 -6.30 2.53
CA LEU A 202 14.62 -6.88 3.66
C LEU A 202 14.12 -8.29 3.32
N SER A 203 13.98 -9.13 4.34
CA SER A 203 13.58 -10.54 4.16
C SER A 203 12.14 -10.79 4.60
N GLY A 204 11.35 -11.36 3.69
CA GLY A 204 9.97 -11.78 3.96
C GLY A 204 8.98 -11.15 2.99
N PHE A 205 7.70 -11.17 3.37
CA PHE A 205 6.64 -10.57 2.57
C PHE A 205 6.36 -9.14 2.97
N VAL A 206 5.71 -8.40 2.07
CA VAL A 206 5.23 -7.04 2.34
C VAL A 206 3.84 -7.14 2.97
N TYR A 207 3.77 -6.81 4.25
CA TYR A 207 2.53 -6.63 4.99
C TYR A 207 2.09 -5.17 4.89
N ARG A 208 0.77 -4.98 4.77
CA ARG A 208 0.06 -3.70 4.71
C ARG A 208 -0.76 -3.49 5.99
N PRO A 209 -0.16 -3.14 7.14
CA PRO A 209 -0.91 -2.58 8.25
C PRO A 209 -1.61 -1.29 7.84
N THR A 210 -2.91 -1.20 8.14
CA THR A 210 -3.69 0.04 8.00
C THR A 210 -4.12 0.52 9.37
N LEU A 211 -3.76 1.77 9.66
CA LEU A 211 -4.11 2.45 10.90
C LEU A 211 -5.22 3.46 10.68
N ILE A 212 -6.15 3.54 11.63
CA ILE A 212 -7.16 4.60 11.73
C ILE A 212 -7.11 5.16 13.15
N GLY A 213 -6.99 6.49 13.30
CA GLY A 213 -6.87 7.13 14.61
C GLY A 213 -5.66 6.64 15.42
N GLY A 214 -4.58 6.24 14.74
CA GLY A 214 -3.39 5.64 15.37
C GLY A 214 -3.56 4.20 15.84
N LYS A 215 -4.72 3.56 15.59
CA LYS A 215 -5.02 2.17 15.96
C LYS A 215 -4.96 1.24 14.77
N LEU A 216 -4.44 0.03 14.99
CA LEU A 216 -4.36 -0.99 13.94
C LEU A 216 -5.74 -1.57 13.66
N ILE A 217 -6.22 -1.41 12.43
CA ILE A 217 -7.55 -1.89 12.02
C ILE A 217 -7.45 -3.21 11.25
N ALA A 218 -6.48 -3.31 10.33
CA ALA A 218 -6.31 -4.48 9.49
C ALA A 218 -4.86 -4.65 9.05
N VAL A 219 -4.46 -5.91 8.79
CA VAL A 219 -3.19 -6.25 8.17
C VAL A 219 -3.44 -7.27 7.06
N ALA A 220 -3.03 -6.92 5.84
CA ALA A 220 -3.04 -7.84 4.71
C ALA A 220 -1.62 -7.98 4.14
N SER A 221 -1.25 -9.16 3.67
CA SER A 221 -0.01 -9.39 2.95
C SER A 221 -0.27 -9.40 1.45
N LYS A 222 0.59 -8.73 0.67
CA LYS A 222 0.63 -8.88 -0.80
C LYS A 222 1.73 -9.87 -1.13
N GLU A 223 1.36 -11.13 -1.23
CA GLU A 223 2.32 -12.21 -1.41
C GLU A 223 2.59 -12.43 -2.90
N PRO A 224 3.86 -12.47 -3.33
CA PRO A 224 4.20 -12.88 -4.69
C PRO A 224 3.72 -14.32 -4.96
N PRO A 225 3.62 -14.74 -6.23
CA PRO A 225 3.41 -16.16 -6.53
C PRO A 225 4.51 -16.97 -5.84
N HIS A 226 4.11 -17.99 -5.08
CA HIS A 226 5.04 -18.81 -4.33
C HIS A 226 4.45 -20.19 -4.09
N VAL A 227 5.32 -21.12 -3.70
CA VAL A 227 4.95 -22.44 -3.22
C VAL A 227 5.57 -22.69 -1.84
N LYS A 228 4.93 -23.55 -1.06
CA LYS A 228 5.44 -23.99 0.25
C LYS A 228 5.91 -25.42 0.13
N GLY A 229 7.18 -25.67 0.43
CA GLY A 229 7.76 -26.99 0.47
C GLY A 229 7.02 -27.90 1.43
N ASP A 230 6.87 -29.16 1.03
CA ASP A 230 6.38 -30.25 1.88
C ASP A 230 7.49 -31.29 2.17
N GLY A 231 8.69 -31.07 1.63
CA GLY A 231 9.84 -31.98 1.78
C GLY A 231 9.78 -33.22 0.88
N ALA A 232 8.78 -33.34 0.00
CA ALA A 232 8.60 -34.51 -0.86
C ALA A 232 8.53 -34.16 -2.35
N HIS A 233 7.92 -33.03 -2.71
CA HIS A 233 7.71 -32.64 -4.09
C HIS A 233 8.68 -31.55 -4.55
N THR A 234 9.00 -31.58 -5.83
CA THR A 234 9.80 -30.55 -6.50
C THR A 234 9.04 -29.22 -6.58
N VAL A 235 9.76 -28.12 -6.77
CA VAL A 235 9.15 -26.80 -7.01
C VAL A 235 8.18 -26.84 -8.18
N ARG A 236 8.51 -27.57 -9.26
CA ARG A 236 7.63 -27.74 -10.42
C ARG A 236 6.30 -28.39 -10.05
N GLU A 237 6.34 -29.54 -9.38
CA GLU A 237 5.15 -30.27 -8.95
C GLU A 237 4.29 -29.46 -7.97
N LEU A 238 4.93 -28.76 -7.02
CA LEU A 238 4.22 -27.87 -6.10
C LEU A 238 3.53 -26.71 -6.83
N THR A 239 4.17 -26.18 -7.87
CA THR A 239 3.62 -25.07 -8.68
C THR A 239 2.44 -25.54 -9.52
N GLU A 240 2.50 -26.73 -10.08
CA GLU A 240 1.39 -27.36 -10.81
C GLU A 240 0.20 -27.60 -9.88
N LYS A 241 0.42 -28.18 -8.70
CA LYS A 241 -0.62 -28.37 -7.68
C LYS A 241 -1.28 -27.08 -7.24
N GLU A 242 -0.51 -26.02 -6.99
CA GLU A 242 -1.05 -24.72 -6.59
C GLU A 242 -1.83 -24.06 -7.75
N ASN A 243 -1.42 -24.29 -8.99
CA ASN A 243 -2.15 -23.83 -10.17
C ASN A 243 -3.48 -24.55 -10.35
N GLU A 244 -3.54 -25.86 -10.11
CA GLU A 244 -4.76 -26.68 -10.21
C GLU A 244 -5.71 -26.51 -9.02
N ARG A 245 -5.26 -25.89 -7.94
CA ARG A 245 -6.06 -25.68 -6.74
C ARG A 245 -7.36 -24.98 -7.11
N ARG A 246 -8.49 -25.64 -6.81
CA ARG A 246 -9.85 -25.12 -7.10
C ARG A 246 -10.05 -23.68 -6.63
N GLY A 247 -9.45 -23.32 -5.49
CA GLY A 247 -9.48 -21.95 -4.96
C GLY A 247 -8.87 -20.91 -5.91
N ARG A 248 -7.82 -21.24 -6.67
CA ARG A 248 -7.19 -20.35 -7.66
C ARG A 248 -8.04 -20.23 -8.93
N HIS A 249 -8.57 -21.34 -9.44
CA HIS A 249 -9.46 -21.34 -10.60
C HIS A 249 -10.81 -20.65 -10.34
N ALA A 250 -11.45 -20.93 -9.21
CA ALA A 250 -12.78 -20.40 -8.88
C ALA A 250 -12.76 -18.91 -8.50
N SER A 251 -11.64 -18.39 -7.99
CA SER A 251 -11.48 -16.97 -7.63
C SER A 251 -11.01 -16.09 -8.79
N GLY A 252 -10.82 -16.66 -9.99
CA GLY A 252 -10.30 -15.93 -11.15
C GLY A 252 -8.87 -15.44 -10.99
N LEU A 253 -8.09 -16.03 -10.06
CA LEU A 253 -6.66 -15.73 -9.94
C LEU A 253 -5.91 -16.22 -11.17
N HIS A 254 -4.89 -15.45 -11.57
CA HIS A 254 -4.04 -15.86 -12.67
C HIS A 254 -3.20 -17.08 -12.28
N ARG A 255 -2.93 -17.92 -13.28
CA ARG A 255 -1.95 -19.00 -13.16
C ARG A 255 -0.58 -18.42 -12.81
N ILE A 256 0.15 -19.10 -11.94
CA ILE A 256 1.55 -18.83 -11.67
C ILE A 256 2.37 -19.23 -12.91
N PRO A 257 3.10 -18.29 -13.54
CA PRO A 257 3.91 -18.58 -14.71
C PRO A 257 5.17 -19.38 -14.33
N THR A 258 5.60 -20.26 -15.24
CA THR A 258 6.83 -21.05 -15.15
C THR A 258 7.78 -20.61 -16.27
N ASP A 259 8.03 -19.31 -16.38
CA ASP A 259 8.83 -18.68 -17.44
C ASP A 259 10.27 -18.37 -16.98
N GLU A 260 11.08 -17.77 -17.85
CA GLU A 260 12.46 -17.37 -17.54
C GLU A 260 12.56 -16.44 -16.33
N ARG A 261 11.49 -15.69 -16.02
CA ARG A 261 11.49 -14.80 -14.86
C ARG A 261 11.34 -15.58 -13.58
N ALA A 262 10.46 -16.59 -13.56
CA ALA A 262 10.38 -17.51 -12.45
C ALA A 262 11.69 -18.30 -12.28
N GLU A 263 12.35 -18.70 -13.37
CA GLU A 263 13.68 -19.34 -13.29
C GLU A 263 14.74 -18.42 -12.66
N ARG A 264 14.79 -17.14 -13.04
CA ARG A 264 15.70 -16.16 -12.41
C ARG A 264 15.41 -15.97 -10.92
N GLU A 265 14.14 -15.89 -10.54
CA GLU A 265 13.71 -15.78 -9.14
C GLU A 265 14.13 -16.99 -8.31
N LEU A 266 13.98 -18.21 -8.87
CA LEU A 266 14.46 -19.43 -8.23
C LEU A 266 15.97 -19.41 -8.06
N GLY A 267 16.70 -19.01 -9.10
CA GLY A 267 18.16 -18.88 -9.07
C GLY A 267 18.66 -17.94 -7.97
N PHE A 268 17.99 -16.80 -7.75
CA PHE A 268 18.30 -15.87 -6.66
C PHE A 268 18.17 -16.53 -5.27
N GLN A 269 17.22 -17.45 -5.11
CA GLN A 269 17.00 -18.19 -3.87
C GLN A 269 17.81 -19.48 -3.79
N HIS A 270 18.68 -19.76 -4.77
CA HIS A 270 19.44 -21.00 -4.92
C HIS A 270 18.57 -22.26 -5.08
N PHE A 271 17.44 -22.12 -5.77
CA PHE A 271 16.58 -23.23 -6.17
C PHE A 271 16.59 -23.42 -7.69
N THR A 272 16.20 -24.61 -8.11
CA THR A 272 15.80 -24.96 -9.48
C THR A 272 14.39 -25.54 -9.46
N TRP A 273 13.81 -25.78 -10.64
CA TRP A 273 12.49 -26.41 -10.76
C TRP A 273 12.44 -27.83 -10.16
N GLU A 274 13.57 -28.53 -10.16
CA GLU A 274 13.77 -29.91 -9.70
C GLU A 274 14.16 -29.98 -8.23
N SER A 275 14.41 -28.83 -7.59
CA SER A 275 14.73 -28.79 -6.17
C SER A 275 13.51 -29.18 -5.33
N ILE A 276 13.73 -29.92 -4.24
CA ILE A 276 12.69 -30.30 -3.27
C ILE A 276 12.84 -29.40 -2.02
N PRO A 277 12.00 -28.38 -1.83
CA PRO A 277 12.11 -27.49 -0.67
C PRO A 277 11.67 -28.23 0.60
N LYS A 278 12.41 -28.01 1.69
CA LYS A 278 12.07 -28.56 3.02
C LYS A 278 10.64 -28.16 3.42
N ALA A 279 9.99 -29.01 4.22
CA ALA A 279 8.68 -28.73 4.77
C ALA A 279 8.62 -27.33 5.41
N GLY A 280 7.66 -26.52 4.98
CA GLY A 280 7.47 -25.16 5.47
C GLY A 280 8.29 -24.07 4.76
N ARG A 281 9.28 -24.43 3.94
CA ARG A 281 10.08 -23.45 3.19
C ARG A 281 9.25 -22.83 2.07
N VAL A 282 9.05 -21.52 2.16
CA VAL A 282 8.46 -20.72 1.08
C VAL A 282 9.50 -20.51 -0.02
N VAL A 283 9.10 -20.70 -1.26
CA VAL A 283 9.88 -20.44 -2.47
C VAL A 283 9.06 -19.52 -3.38
N THR A 284 9.56 -18.31 -3.62
CA THR A 284 8.90 -17.32 -4.49
C THR A 284 9.22 -17.60 -5.96
N LEU A 285 8.29 -17.23 -6.85
CA LEU A 285 8.36 -17.43 -8.30
C LEU A 285 8.31 -16.10 -9.08
N SER A 286 8.16 -14.98 -8.39
CA SER A 286 8.45 -13.64 -8.91
C SER A 286 8.62 -12.66 -7.76
N GLU A 287 9.39 -11.60 -8.00
CA GLU A 287 9.44 -10.41 -7.16
C GLU A 287 8.15 -9.55 -7.22
N LYS A 288 7.28 -9.74 -8.24
CA LYS A 288 6.03 -8.99 -8.38
C LYS A 288 4.89 -9.62 -7.60
N THR A 289 4.18 -8.78 -6.85
CA THR A 289 3.02 -9.15 -6.04
C THR A 289 1.67 -8.90 -6.74
N SER A 290 1.68 -8.53 -8.02
CA SER A 290 0.45 -8.24 -8.77
C SER A 290 -0.37 -9.51 -9.02
N ARG A 291 -1.71 -9.40 -8.98
CA ARG A 291 -2.62 -10.48 -9.37
C ARG A 291 -2.30 -11.10 -10.73
N ALA A 292 -1.93 -10.28 -11.72
CA ALA A 292 -1.54 -10.73 -13.06
C ALA A 292 -0.29 -11.62 -13.09
N ALA A 293 0.57 -11.52 -12.07
CA ALA A 293 1.74 -12.39 -11.91
C ALA A 293 1.41 -13.66 -11.09
N GLY A 294 0.15 -13.87 -10.70
CA GLY A 294 -0.27 -14.97 -9.84
C GLY A 294 -0.13 -14.69 -8.34
N GLY A 295 0.19 -13.45 -7.96
CA GLY A 295 0.25 -13.01 -6.56
C GLY A 295 -1.13 -12.99 -5.89
N ILE A 296 -1.13 -13.11 -4.57
CA ILE A 296 -2.32 -13.26 -3.73
C ILE A 296 -2.35 -12.20 -2.63
N ILE A 297 -3.55 -11.96 -2.09
CA ILE A 297 -3.75 -11.09 -0.94
C ILE A 297 -4.26 -11.94 0.21
N VAL A 298 -3.58 -11.91 1.35
CA VAL A 298 -3.95 -12.74 2.51
C VAL A 298 -4.20 -11.83 3.70
N ASP A 299 -5.35 -11.97 4.35
CA ASP A 299 -5.62 -11.30 5.62
C ASP A 299 -4.82 -11.98 6.75
N TYR A 300 -4.11 -11.16 7.52
CA TYR A 300 -3.31 -11.57 8.67
C TYR A 300 -3.73 -10.84 9.95
N THR A 301 -4.82 -10.06 9.93
CA THR A 301 -5.20 -9.16 11.02
C THR A 301 -5.18 -9.82 12.40
N ASP A 302 -5.77 -11.01 12.53
CA ASP A 302 -5.84 -11.72 13.82
C ASP A 302 -4.55 -12.51 14.15
N ALA A 303 -3.65 -12.65 13.17
CA ALA A 303 -2.38 -13.36 13.33
C ALA A 303 -1.21 -12.44 13.72
N VAL A 304 -1.43 -11.12 13.81
CA VAL A 304 -0.36 -10.16 14.11
C VAL A 304 0.11 -10.31 15.55
N HIS A 305 1.42 -10.45 15.74
CA HIS A 305 1.99 -10.48 17.08
C HIS A 305 1.77 -9.14 17.82
N PRO A 306 1.43 -9.14 19.13
CA PRO A 306 1.21 -7.91 19.89
C PRO A 306 2.37 -6.90 19.87
N GLU A 307 3.63 -7.37 19.81
CA GLU A 307 4.80 -6.47 19.64
C GLU A 307 4.81 -5.73 18.30
N ASN A 308 4.27 -6.35 17.24
CA ASN A 308 4.16 -5.74 15.93
C ASN A 308 3.03 -4.71 15.92
N VAL A 309 1.90 -5.02 16.58
CA VAL A 309 0.81 -4.04 16.81
C VAL A 309 1.35 -2.79 17.51
N LYS A 310 2.10 -2.95 18.61
CA LYS A 310 2.73 -1.83 19.32
C LYS A 310 3.65 -1.01 18.43
N LEU A 311 4.42 -1.66 17.55
CA LEU A 311 5.26 -0.96 16.57
C LEU A 311 4.42 -0.15 15.60
N PHE A 312 3.37 -0.73 15.02
CA PHE A 312 2.52 -0.05 14.05
C PHE A 312 1.79 1.13 14.69
N GLU A 313 1.20 0.98 15.87
CA GLU A 313 0.56 2.09 16.59
C GLU A 313 1.56 3.20 16.95
N ARG A 314 2.81 2.84 17.30
CA ARG A 314 3.89 3.82 17.51
C ARG A 314 4.23 4.58 16.23
N ILE A 315 4.22 3.93 15.07
CA ILE A 315 4.36 4.60 13.76
C ILE A 315 3.21 5.58 13.56
N GLY A 316 1.97 5.18 13.86
CA GLY A 316 0.80 6.06 13.86
C GLY A 316 0.99 7.30 14.73
N ALA A 317 1.51 7.13 15.95
CA ALA A 317 1.80 8.23 16.86
C ALA A 317 2.90 9.18 16.36
N VAL A 318 3.93 8.68 15.66
CA VAL A 318 4.98 9.54 15.06
C VAL A 318 4.45 10.34 13.87
N LEU A 319 3.51 9.76 13.12
CA LEU A 319 2.91 10.41 11.96
C LEU A 319 1.79 11.38 12.35
N GLU A 320 1.08 11.12 13.45
CA GLU A 320 -0.11 11.88 13.86
C GLU A 320 -1.13 12.02 12.72
N GLU A 321 -1.17 11.04 11.82
CA GLU A 321 -2.07 11.02 10.68
C GLU A 321 -3.26 10.10 10.94
N PRO A 322 -4.50 10.59 10.73
CA PRO A 322 -5.71 9.84 11.02
C PRO A 322 -5.84 8.53 10.24
N LEU A 323 -5.27 8.45 9.04
CA LEU A 323 -5.31 7.28 8.18
C LEU A 323 -3.93 7.03 7.58
N VAL A 324 -3.37 5.86 7.84
CA VAL A 324 -2.03 5.48 7.35
C VAL A 324 -2.04 4.05 6.86
N GLY A 325 -1.54 3.81 5.64
CA GLY A 325 -1.11 2.47 5.24
C GLY A 325 0.40 2.35 5.33
N ILE A 326 0.88 1.33 6.02
CA ILE A 326 2.31 1.04 6.20
C ILE A 326 2.67 -0.11 5.28
N ASP A 327 3.78 -0.04 4.54
CA ASP A 327 4.41 -1.22 3.95
C ASP A 327 5.54 -1.68 4.86
N PHE A 328 5.41 -2.87 5.43
CA PHE A 328 6.35 -3.44 6.38
C PHE A 328 6.80 -4.82 5.90
N VAL A 329 8.11 -5.04 5.83
CA VAL A 329 8.66 -6.37 5.50
C VAL A 329 9.06 -7.08 6.76
N ILE A 330 8.61 -8.33 6.87
CA ILE A 330 8.98 -9.25 7.92
C ILE A 330 8.76 -10.68 7.42
N ARG A 331 9.52 -11.66 7.93
CA ARG A 331 9.37 -13.06 7.53
C ARG A 331 8.08 -13.67 8.05
N ASP A 332 7.74 -13.34 9.30
CA ASP A 332 6.56 -13.86 9.97
C ASP A 332 5.94 -12.78 10.86
N ILE A 333 4.77 -12.27 10.46
CA ILE A 333 4.05 -11.22 11.20
C ILE A 333 3.48 -11.72 12.55
N SER A 334 3.41 -13.04 12.75
CA SER A 334 2.93 -13.67 13.99
C SER A 334 4.01 -13.80 15.06
N ARG A 335 5.25 -13.46 14.71
CA ARG A 335 6.39 -13.40 15.64
C ARG A 335 6.82 -11.97 15.92
N PRO A 336 7.43 -11.68 17.08
CA PRO A 336 7.96 -10.36 17.38
C PRO A 336 8.96 -9.88 16.32
N TRP A 337 8.84 -8.64 15.87
CA TRP A 337 9.78 -8.06 14.90
C TRP A 337 11.20 -7.95 15.44
N ARG A 338 11.36 -7.82 16.76
CA ARG A 338 12.66 -7.69 17.43
C ARG A 338 13.51 -8.95 17.34
N GLU A 339 12.87 -10.10 17.17
CA GLU A 339 13.53 -11.40 17.01
C GLU A 339 13.87 -11.73 15.55
N GLN A 340 13.53 -10.84 14.62
CA GLN A 340 13.63 -11.09 13.19
C GLN A 340 14.57 -10.09 12.54
N GLU A 341 15.67 -10.59 12.01
CA GLU A 341 16.63 -9.77 11.26
C GLU A 341 16.07 -9.35 9.90
N LYS A 342 16.55 -8.22 9.39
CA LYS A 342 16.20 -7.67 8.07
C LYS A 342 14.69 -7.47 7.89
N CYS A 343 14.02 -6.96 8.92
CA CYS A 343 12.64 -6.47 8.85
C CYS A 343 12.58 -4.94 8.98
N GLY A 344 11.50 -4.31 8.54
CA GLY A 344 11.36 -2.85 8.65
C GLY A 344 10.32 -2.24 7.71
N VAL A 345 10.08 -0.95 7.92
CA VAL A 345 9.19 -0.14 7.06
C VAL A 345 9.87 0.15 5.71
N ILE A 346 9.16 -0.08 4.62
CA ILE A 346 9.55 0.30 3.25
C ILE A 346 9.01 1.69 2.89
N GLU A 347 7.72 1.90 3.12
CA GLU A 347 7.00 3.12 2.79
C GLU A 347 5.77 3.30 3.71
N CYS A 348 5.31 4.54 3.84
CA CYS A 348 4.01 4.87 4.41
C CYS A 348 3.19 5.59 3.33
N ASN A 349 1.88 5.44 3.40
CA ASN A 349 0.95 5.97 2.40
C ASN A 349 -0.15 6.74 3.13
N SER A 350 -0.28 8.04 2.80
CA SER A 350 -1.32 8.94 3.29
C SER A 350 -2.70 8.71 2.65
N LEU A 351 -2.73 8.08 1.47
CA LEU A 351 -3.93 7.64 0.75
C LEU A 351 -3.84 6.14 0.44
N PRO A 352 -3.96 5.28 1.46
CA PRO A 352 -3.79 3.85 1.27
C PRO A 352 -4.95 3.24 0.48
N PHE A 353 -4.66 2.22 -0.32
CA PHE A 353 -5.68 1.37 -0.95
C PHE A 353 -6.35 0.48 0.11
N ILE A 354 -7.34 1.03 0.82
CA ILE A 354 -8.04 0.32 1.90
C ILE A 354 -8.95 -0.81 1.39
N ASP A 355 -9.34 -0.74 0.11
CA ASP A 355 -10.10 -1.79 -0.60
C ASP A 355 -9.32 -3.12 -0.71
N LEU A 356 -8.00 -3.10 -0.49
CA LEU A 356 -7.16 -4.28 -0.34
C LEU A 356 -7.71 -5.25 0.73
N HIS A 357 -8.29 -4.71 1.79
CA HIS A 357 -8.73 -5.49 2.95
C HIS A 357 -10.16 -6.02 2.80
N SER A 358 -10.94 -5.48 1.88
CA SER A 358 -12.36 -5.82 1.71
C SER A 358 -12.56 -7.16 1.01
N HIS A 359 -11.62 -7.57 0.17
CA HIS A 359 -11.73 -8.80 -0.62
C HIS A 359 -10.37 -9.53 -0.70
N PRO A 360 -9.84 -10.03 0.42
CA PRO A 360 -8.61 -10.81 0.39
C PRO A 360 -8.85 -12.13 -0.38
N THR A 361 -7.79 -12.66 -1.00
CA THR A 361 -7.80 -13.99 -1.62
C THR A 361 -8.02 -15.08 -0.58
N PHE A 362 -7.40 -14.94 0.60
CA PHE A 362 -7.53 -15.85 1.72
C PHE A 362 -7.67 -15.08 3.04
N GLY A 363 -8.39 -15.65 4.00
CA GLY A 363 -8.68 -15.04 5.29
C GLY A 363 -10.00 -14.25 5.29
N THR A 364 -10.16 -13.35 6.25
CA THR A 364 -11.44 -12.69 6.53
C THR A 364 -11.47 -11.27 5.95
N PRO A 365 -12.49 -10.91 5.15
CA PRO A 365 -12.74 -9.51 4.76
C PRO A 365 -12.79 -8.55 5.95
N ARG A 366 -12.14 -7.39 5.85
CA ARG A 366 -12.16 -6.35 6.90
C ARG A 366 -12.81 -5.05 6.38
N ASP A 367 -13.80 -4.54 7.11
CA ASP A 367 -14.50 -3.28 6.79
C ASP A 367 -13.68 -2.05 7.24
N VAL A 368 -12.54 -1.85 6.60
CA VAL A 368 -11.65 -0.71 6.91
C VAL A 368 -12.30 0.63 6.54
N ALA A 369 -13.07 0.68 5.45
CA ALA A 369 -13.81 1.87 5.06
C ALA A 369 -14.88 2.24 6.09
N GLY A 370 -15.55 1.22 6.65
CA GLY A 370 -16.50 1.42 7.73
C GLY A 370 -15.88 1.92 9.02
N ALA A 371 -14.74 1.35 9.43
CA ALA A 371 -13.97 1.85 10.58
C ALA A 371 -13.52 3.31 10.38
N LEU A 372 -13.20 3.71 9.15
CA LEU A 372 -12.89 5.11 8.84
C LEU A 372 -14.12 6.01 9.00
N TRP A 373 -15.29 5.57 8.53
CA TRP A 373 -16.52 6.33 8.71
C TRP A 373 -16.93 6.44 10.18
N GLU A 374 -16.81 5.37 10.95
CA GLU A 374 -17.05 5.37 12.39
C GLU A 374 -16.12 6.32 13.13
N TYR A 375 -14.83 6.36 12.74
CA TYR A 375 -13.87 7.32 13.29
C TYR A 375 -14.24 8.78 13.01
N LEU A 376 -14.87 9.06 11.86
CA LEU A 376 -15.27 10.41 11.45
C LEU A 376 -16.64 10.82 11.99
N PHE A 377 -17.57 9.87 12.06
CA PHE A 377 -18.93 10.03 12.58
C PHE A 377 -19.17 8.99 13.70
N PRO A 378 -18.69 9.22 14.93
CA PRO A 378 -18.77 8.24 16.02
C PRO A 378 -20.21 7.89 16.44
N ALA A 379 -21.20 8.70 16.05
CA ALA A 379 -22.62 8.47 16.33
C ALA A 379 -23.36 7.68 15.25
N THR A 380 -22.65 7.01 14.33
CA THR A 380 -23.27 6.17 13.28
C THR A 380 -23.40 4.72 13.73
N ASP A 381 -24.63 4.22 13.79
CA ASP A 381 -24.90 2.78 13.94
C ASP A 381 -24.98 2.11 12.55
N LEU A 382 -24.73 0.80 12.48
CA LEU A 382 -24.98 0.03 11.26
C LEU A 382 -26.49 0.05 10.96
N THR A 383 -26.88 0.55 9.79
CA THR A 383 -28.25 0.49 9.32
C THR A 383 -28.57 -0.95 8.92
N PRO A 384 -29.63 -1.58 9.45
CA PRO A 384 -30.02 -2.92 9.00
C PRO A 384 -30.32 -2.90 7.49
N PRO A 385 -29.94 -3.94 6.73
CA PRO A 385 -30.15 -3.96 5.29
C PRO A 385 -31.64 -3.78 4.99
N THR A 386 -31.95 -2.77 4.18
CA THR A 386 -33.30 -2.55 3.67
C THR A 386 -33.70 -3.82 2.92
N ARG A 387 -34.68 -4.57 3.42
CA ARG A 387 -35.29 -5.66 2.64
C ARG A 387 -35.76 -5.03 1.34
N GLN A 388 -35.10 -5.34 0.23
CA GLN A 388 -35.68 -5.08 -1.08
C GLN A 388 -36.97 -5.89 -1.12
N GLU A 389 -38.11 -5.21 -1.01
CA GLU A 389 -39.38 -5.78 -1.38
C GLU A 389 -39.30 -6.10 -2.87
N THR A 390 -39.05 -7.37 -3.17
CA THR A 390 -39.32 -7.95 -4.48
C THR A 390 -40.80 -7.72 -4.78
N ARG A 391 -41.07 -6.81 -5.72
CA ARG A 391 -42.33 -6.79 -6.46
C ARG A 391 -42.16 -7.55 -7.76
#